data_AF-A0A1D8FY59-F1
#
_entry.id   AF-A0A1D8FY59-F1
#
_cell.length_a   1.000
_cell.length_b   1.000
_cell.length_c   1.000
_cell.angle_alpha   90.00
_cell.angle_beta   90.00
_cell.angle_gamma   90.00
#
_symmetry.space_group_name_H-M   'P 1'
#
loop_
_entity.id
_entity.type
_entity.pdbx_description
1 polymer ?
#
loop_
_entity_poly.entity_id
_entity_poly.type
_entity_poly.pdbx_seq_one_letter_code
_entity_poly.pdbx_strand_id
1 'polypeptide(L)'
;MSHPAGRPNEALAHWVRLSGASYERVAKAVNEVAASHGRHDVQTDSSRVSRWINKGERPRQPVPEYLAQALTKLCGQPYELTSADLGFSSSRPRRAGEGWSARAVVAAILDTTRSDAVTDDRTPPRARLLRGAELVTAVQPWLHLPDDEPLPEPAKPGRQLGLSDVDRIHATTSAFRRLDNEHGGALSRLAVVGQLQEVTHLARTCTFTEDTGRALFAAVAELASVAGWMTHDAGVHGEAQRYLLLGLQAAKQAGRHGAGIGGHLLNCLARQANHLGHAEDALELVQAAQYGTRKLPPGRLRALLCSLEARCHAVLGDIAEMERATAAAEAALAADSGEPTPSWAAWFDAAEFHVTAGVCEFLAAEHVPARGACHHPHRAGHRAPACRTGPQPGLRPHRARPRLRTSGGARGCGRRDEHSFGPDGLGQLHQGR
;
A
#
# COMPACT_ATOMS: atom_id res chain seq x y z
N MET A 1 -1.74 13.89 -18.06
CA MET A 1 -2.08 15.19 -17.47
C MET A 1 -0.98 15.57 -16.48
N SER A 2 -0.44 16.79 -16.61
CA SER A 2 0.65 17.32 -15.80
C SER A 2 0.28 17.32 -14.31
N HIS A 3 1.25 16.96 -13.45
CA HIS A 3 1.16 17.19 -12.00
C HIS A 3 0.66 18.62 -11.73
N PRO A 4 -0.29 18.85 -10.81
CA PRO A 4 -0.71 20.20 -10.50
C PRO A 4 0.50 20.96 -9.94
N ALA A 5 0.99 21.94 -10.70
CA ALA A 5 1.95 22.91 -10.21
C ALA A 5 1.31 23.63 -9.00
N GLY A 6 1.96 23.61 -7.84
CA GLY A 6 1.45 24.32 -6.66
C GLY A 6 1.58 23.60 -5.31
N ARG A 7 2.01 22.34 -5.24
CA ARG A 7 2.33 21.68 -3.97
C ARG A 7 3.85 21.58 -3.76
N PRO A 8 4.37 21.81 -2.54
CA PRO A 8 5.80 21.63 -2.26
C PRO A 8 6.28 20.19 -2.54
N ASN A 9 7.49 20.04 -3.07
CA ASN A 9 8.15 18.76 -3.24
C ASN A 9 8.89 18.38 -1.96
N GLU A 10 8.19 17.67 -1.07
CA GLU A 10 8.70 17.27 0.24
C GLU A 10 9.84 16.25 0.17
N ALA A 11 9.84 15.39 -0.86
CA ALA A 11 10.89 14.40 -1.09
C ALA A 11 12.23 15.07 -1.44
N LEU A 12 12.24 16.02 -2.38
CA LEU A 12 13.44 16.80 -2.67
C LEU A 12 13.88 17.63 -1.45
N ALA A 13 12.92 18.22 -0.72
CA ALA A 13 13.22 18.98 0.49
C ALA A 13 13.92 18.12 1.55
N HIS A 14 13.48 16.88 1.73
CA HIS A 14 14.09 15.92 2.64
C HIS A 14 15.54 15.64 2.27
N TRP A 15 15.82 15.27 1.01
CA TRP A 15 17.18 14.95 0.57
C TRP A 15 18.15 16.13 0.65
N VAL A 16 17.68 17.34 0.35
CA VAL A 16 18.49 18.56 0.49
C VAL A 16 18.79 18.87 1.97
N ARG A 17 17.83 18.64 2.88
CA ARG A 17 18.09 18.76 4.32
C ARG A 17 19.08 17.71 4.80
N LEU A 18 18.91 16.45 4.38
CA LEU A 18 19.77 15.34 4.77
C LEU A 18 21.22 15.54 4.30
N SER A 19 21.41 16.12 3.12
CA SER A 19 22.75 16.42 2.60
C SER A 19 23.47 17.54 3.36
N GLY A 20 22.77 18.29 4.22
CA GLY A 20 23.30 19.46 4.91
C GLY A 20 23.76 20.60 3.97
N ALA A 21 23.39 20.56 2.69
CA ALA A 21 23.93 21.45 1.67
C ALA A 21 23.01 22.66 1.46
N SER A 22 23.59 23.84 1.23
CA SER A 22 22.82 25.01 0.79
C SER A 22 22.25 24.79 -0.62
N TYR A 23 21.18 25.50 -0.96
CA TYR A 23 20.60 25.44 -2.32
C TYR A 23 21.63 25.83 -3.40
N GLU A 24 22.57 26.72 -3.09
CA GLU A 24 23.68 27.06 -3.98
C GLU A 24 24.63 25.88 -4.19
N ARG A 25 24.95 25.15 -3.12
CA ARG A 25 25.81 23.97 -3.23
C ARG A 25 25.15 22.85 -4.03
N VAL A 26 23.84 22.64 -3.84
CA VAL A 26 23.06 21.69 -4.64
C VAL A 26 23.05 22.10 -6.12
N ALA A 27 22.75 23.37 -6.42
CA ALA A 27 22.76 23.89 -7.79
C ALA A 27 24.15 23.72 -8.47
N LYS A 28 25.23 24.02 -7.73
CA LYS A 28 26.60 23.82 -8.22
C LYS A 28 26.89 22.35 -8.52
N ALA A 29 26.50 21.43 -7.63
CA ALA A 29 26.69 20.01 -7.83
C ALA A 29 25.91 19.48 -9.04
N VAL A 30 24.69 19.98 -9.29
CA VAL A 30 23.92 19.65 -10.52
C VAL A 30 24.67 20.08 -11.77
N ASN A 31 25.23 21.29 -11.77
CA ASN A 31 25.98 21.80 -12.92
C ASN A 31 27.29 21.02 -13.14
N GLU A 32 27.97 20.63 -12.07
CA GLU A 32 29.16 19.75 -12.12
C GLU A 32 28.80 18.37 -12.73
N VAL A 33 27.68 17.77 -12.32
CA VAL A 33 27.19 16.51 -12.89
C VAL A 33 26.81 16.70 -14.37
N ALA A 34 26.09 17.77 -14.72
CA ALA A 34 25.71 18.04 -16.11
C ALA A 34 26.95 18.22 -17.01
N ALA A 35 27.96 18.95 -16.54
CA ALA A 35 29.22 19.12 -17.24
C ALA A 35 29.95 17.79 -17.45
N SER A 36 29.93 16.88 -16.46
CA SER A 36 30.51 15.54 -16.62
C SER A 36 29.80 14.66 -17.67
N HIS A 37 28.55 14.99 -18.02
CA HIS A 37 27.80 14.37 -19.10
C HIS A 37 27.88 15.16 -20.42
N GLY A 38 28.81 16.12 -20.53
CA GLY A 38 29.00 16.95 -21.73
C GLY A 38 27.88 17.99 -21.97
N ARG A 39 27.05 18.27 -20.95
CA ARG A 39 25.91 19.20 -21.04
C ARG A 39 26.21 20.51 -20.33
N HIS A 40 26.78 21.45 -21.08
CA HIS A 40 27.09 22.81 -20.61
C HIS A 40 25.92 23.79 -20.72
N ASP A 41 24.82 23.37 -21.36
CA ASP A 41 23.56 24.12 -21.49
C ASP A 41 22.74 24.13 -20.19
N VAL A 42 23.02 23.21 -19.27
CA VAL A 42 22.34 23.13 -17.98
C VAL A 42 23.03 24.05 -16.98
N GLN A 43 22.41 25.21 -16.74
CA GLN A 43 22.83 26.16 -15.71
C GLN A 43 21.71 26.30 -14.67
N THR A 44 21.86 25.60 -13.55
CA THR A 44 20.95 25.66 -12.39
C THR A 44 21.47 26.67 -11.37
N ASP A 45 20.56 27.37 -10.70
CA ASP A 45 20.84 28.30 -9.61
C ASP A 45 20.03 27.94 -8.35
N SER A 46 20.35 28.58 -7.22
CA SER A 46 19.68 28.35 -5.93
C SER A 46 18.19 28.70 -5.96
N SER A 47 17.78 29.64 -6.81
CA SER A 47 16.38 30.05 -6.98
C SER A 47 15.54 28.98 -7.69
N ARG A 48 16.13 28.23 -8.64
CA ARG A 48 15.48 27.08 -9.28
C ARG A 48 15.32 25.93 -8.30
N VAL A 49 16.34 25.61 -7.51
CA VAL A 49 16.26 24.59 -6.45
C VAL A 49 15.15 24.94 -5.45
N SER A 50 15.09 26.20 -5.01
CA SER A 50 14.02 26.70 -4.15
C SER A 50 12.63 26.57 -4.80
N ARG A 51 12.48 26.86 -6.09
CA ARG A 51 11.21 26.70 -6.81
C ARG A 51 10.78 25.24 -6.95
N TRP A 52 11.73 24.33 -7.22
CA TRP A 52 11.43 22.90 -7.29
C TRP A 52 10.94 22.35 -5.95
N ILE A 53 11.51 22.83 -4.84
CA ILE A 53 11.10 22.44 -3.49
C ILE A 53 9.79 23.12 -3.07
N ASN A 54 9.72 24.45 -3.13
CA ASN A 54 8.62 25.19 -2.50
C ASN A 54 7.37 25.27 -3.39
N LYS A 55 7.55 25.35 -4.71
CA LYS A 55 6.44 25.48 -5.67
C LYS A 55 6.10 24.17 -6.38
N GLY A 56 6.90 23.12 -6.16
CA GLY A 56 6.77 21.84 -6.86
C GLY A 56 7.04 21.94 -8.36
N GLU A 57 7.78 22.96 -8.80
CA GLU A 57 8.14 23.10 -10.21
C GLU A 57 8.99 21.90 -10.65
N ARG A 58 8.68 21.33 -11.82
CA ARG A 58 9.42 20.19 -12.35
C ARG A 58 10.56 20.67 -13.28
N PRO A 59 11.82 20.29 -13.02
CA PRO A 59 12.91 20.55 -13.95
C PRO A 59 12.66 19.86 -15.29
N ARG A 60 13.09 20.49 -16.39
CA ARG A 60 13.10 19.84 -17.72
C ARG A 60 14.16 18.74 -17.76
N GLN A 61 13.87 17.66 -18.49
CA GLN A 61 14.87 16.61 -18.72
C GLN A 61 16.12 17.17 -19.41
N PRO A 62 17.35 16.72 -19.05
CA PRO A 62 17.69 15.63 -18.12
C PRO A 62 17.97 16.07 -16.67
N VAL A 63 17.62 17.31 -16.27
CA VAL A 63 17.98 17.89 -14.96
C VAL A 63 17.55 17.04 -13.74
N PRO A 64 16.37 16.37 -13.72
CA PRO A 64 16.00 15.53 -12.57
C PRO A 64 16.98 14.37 -12.30
N GLU A 65 17.60 13.81 -13.35
CA GLU A 65 18.59 12.73 -13.21
C GLU A 65 19.90 13.25 -12.64
N TYR A 66 20.36 14.42 -13.12
CA TYR A 66 21.56 15.06 -12.59
C TYR A 66 21.41 15.50 -11.14
N LEU A 67 20.21 15.93 -10.76
CA LEU A 67 19.89 16.28 -9.38
C LEU A 67 19.95 15.04 -8.47
N ALA A 68 19.50 13.89 -8.93
CA ALA A 68 19.57 12.64 -8.18
C ALA A 68 21.02 12.18 -7.99
N GLN A 69 21.83 12.22 -9.05
CA GLN A 69 23.27 11.93 -8.96
C GLN A 69 24.02 12.92 -8.05
N ALA A 70 23.70 14.22 -8.14
CA ALA A 70 24.31 15.24 -7.30
C ALA A 70 24.00 15.00 -5.81
N LEU A 71 22.75 14.72 -5.47
CA LEU A 71 22.34 14.44 -4.09
C LEU A 71 22.88 13.10 -3.59
N THR A 72 23.04 12.10 -4.45
CA THR A 72 23.73 10.85 -4.10
C THR A 72 25.14 11.15 -3.58
N LYS A 73 25.91 11.94 -4.33
CA LYS A 73 27.27 12.33 -3.97
C LYS A 73 27.31 13.18 -2.70
N LEU A 74 26.39 14.15 -2.57
CA LEU A 74 26.36 15.06 -1.42
C LEU A 74 25.94 14.36 -0.13
N CYS A 75 25.04 13.39 -0.19
CA CYS A 75 24.57 12.63 0.97
C CYS A 75 25.50 11.45 1.35
N GLY A 76 26.54 11.17 0.56
CA GLY A 76 27.44 10.04 0.78
C GLY A 76 26.73 8.67 0.76
N GLN A 77 25.64 8.54 0.00
CA GLN A 77 24.83 7.32 0.00
C GLN A 77 25.56 6.18 -0.72
N PRO A 78 25.48 4.94 -0.21
CA PRO A 78 26.11 3.78 -0.85
C PRO A 78 25.43 3.34 -2.15
N TYR A 79 24.26 3.91 -2.49
CA TYR A 79 23.50 3.64 -3.72
C TYR A 79 23.08 4.93 -4.41
N GLU A 80 22.95 4.87 -5.74
CA GLU A 80 22.49 5.99 -6.57
C GLU A 80 21.00 6.26 -6.38
N LEU A 81 20.68 7.50 -5.99
CA LEU A 81 19.32 8.04 -5.99
C LEU A 81 18.81 8.19 -7.41
N THR A 82 17.51 8.01 -7.60
CA THR A 82 16.80 8.21 -8.87
C THR A 82 16.01 9.52 -8.87
N SER A 83 15.54 9.96 -10.04
CA SER A 83 14.62 11.10 -10.14
C SER A 83 13.30 10.84 -9.39
N ALA A 84 12.87 9.58 -9.27
CA ALA A 84 11.70 9.19 -8.49
C ALA A 84 11.93 9.37 -6.98
N ASP A 85 13.13 9.06 -6.47
CA ASP A 85 13.49 9.29 -5.06
C ASP A 85 13.40 10.75 -4.64
N LEU A 86 13.56 11.66 -5.60
CA LEU A 86 13.44 13.11 -5.42
C LEU A 86 12.02 13.65 -5.64
N GLY A 87 11.02 12.77 -5.83
CA GLY A 87 9.63 13.16 -6.11
C GLY A 87 9.38 13.59 -7.56
N PHE A 88 10.36 13.44 -8.47
CA PHE A 88 10.19 13.70 -9.90
C PHE A 88 9.78 12.43 -10.66
N SER A 89 8.59 11.90 -10.35
CA SER A 89 8.04 10.77 -11.09
C SER A 89 7.74 11.16 -12.54
N SER A 90 8.24 10.36 -13.49
CA SER A 90 8.05 10.57 -14.92
C SER A 90 6.57 10.45 -15.31
N SER A 91 5.95 11.59 -15.60
CA SER A 91 4.61 11.66 -16.18
C SER A 91 4.67 11.51 -17.71
N ARG A 92 5.48 10.58 -18.23
CA ARG A 92 5.27 10.15 -19.61
C ARG A 92 4.02 9.28 -19.54
N PRO A 93 2.97 9.53 -20.34
CA PRO A 93 1.90 8.55 -20.46
C PRO A 93 2.56 7.28 -21.00
N ARG A 94 2.85 6.33 -20.10
CA ARG A 94 3.19 4.96 -20.48
C ARG A 94 2.05 4.50 -21.37
N ARG A 95 2.36 3.94 -22.54
CA ARG A 95 1.31 3.32 -23.36
C ARG A 95 0.52 2.36 -22.46
N ALA A 96 -0.78 2.21 -22.70
CA ALA A 96 -1.57 1.20 -21.99
C ALA A 96 -0.83 -0.15 -22.08
N GLY A 97 -0.49 -0.75 -20.93
CA GLY A 97 0.30 -1.99 -20.87
C GLY A 97 1.82 -1.84 -20.76
N GLU A 98 2.43 -0.71 -21.10
CA GLU A 98 3.88 -0.49 -20.88
C GLU A 98 4.21 -0.49 -19.36
N GLY A 99 3.20 -0.15 -18.54
CA GLY A 99 3.05 -0.40 -17.10
C GLY A 99 3.36 -1.81 -16.62
N TRP A 100 2.95 -2.78 -17.42
CA TRP A 100 2.60 -4.11 -16.98
C TRP A 100 3.55 -5.18 -17.48
N SER A 101 4.44 -4.91 -18.43
CA SER A 101 5.43 -5.90 -18.90
C SER A 101 6.31 -6.41 -17.76
N ALA A 102 6.72 -7.69 -17.83
CA ALA A 102 7.32 -8.36 -16.68
C ALA A 102 8.63 -7.67 -16.24
N ARG A 103 9.41 -7.19 -17.23
CA ARG A 103 10.61 -6.38 -17.00
C ARG A 103 10.29 -5.08 -16.25
N ALA A 104 9.19 -4.41 -16.60
CA ALA A 104 8.82 -3.15 -15.98
C ALA A 104 8.24 -3.34 -14.58
N VAL A 105 7.52 -4.43 -14.33
CA VAL A 105 7.05 -4.83 -13.00
C VAL A 105 8.22 -5.12 -12.07
N VAL A 106 9.18 -5.94 -12.51
CA VAL A 106 10.42 -6.24 -11.77
C VAL A 106 11.18 -4.95 -11.44
N ALA A 107 11.37 -4.06 -12.41
CA ALA A 107 12.03 -2.78 -12.18
C ALA A 107 11.29 -1.91 -11.16
N ALA A 108 9.96 -1.81 -11.26
CA ALA A 108 9.16 -0.99 -10.37
C ALA A 108 9.11 -1.53 -8.92
N ILE A 109 9.08 -2.85 -8.73
CA ILE A 109 9.16 -3.45 -7.39
C ILE A 109 10.54 -3.18 -6.79
N LEU A 110 11.63 -3.44 -7.52
CA LEU A 110 12.99 -3.20 -7.01
C LEU A 110 13.26 -1.73 -6.68
N ASP A 111 12.74 -0.80 -7.49
CA ASP A 111 12.80 0.64 -7.21
C ASP A 111 12.04 0.97 -5.92
N THR A 112 10.82 0.46 -5.79
CA THR A 112 9.96 0.71 -4.62
C THR A 112 10.57 0.15 -3.33
N THR A 113 11.02 -1.10 -3.33
CA THR A 113 11.60 -1.72 -2.12
C THR A 113 12.92 -1.07 -1.73
N ARG A 114 13.74 -0.65 -2.71
CA ARG A 114 14.98 0.07 -2.46
C ARG A 114 14.69 1.43 -1.83
N SER A 115 13.76 2.19 -2.42
CA SER A 115 13.35 3.48 -1.86
C SER A 115 12.85 3.33 -0.42
N ASP A 116 12.06 2.31 -0.13
CA ASP A 116 11.46 2.06 1.19
C ASP A 116 12.50 1.64 2.25
N ALA A 117 13.50 0.84 1.87
CA ALA A 117 14.61 0.45 2.77
C ALA A 117 15.50 1.64 3.20
N VAL A 118 15.39 2.74 2.48
CA VAL A 118 16.22 3.94 2.62
C VAL A 118 15.51 5.04 3.39
N THR A 119 14.19 4.97 3.46
CA THR A 119 13.35 5.94 4.16
C THR A 119 13.14 5.57 5.61
N ASP A 120 13.25 6.55 6.51
CA ASP A 120 12.84 6.42 7.91
C ASP A 120 11.38 6.90 8.09
N ASP A 121 10.81 6.69 9.28
CA ASP A 121 9.45 7.16 9.65
C ASP A 121 9.27 8.68 9.56
N ARG A 122 10.37 9.45 9.42
CA ARG A 122 10.33 10.91 9.24
C ARG A 122 10.25 11.32 7.77
N THR A 123 10.39 10.38 6.85
CA THR A 123 10.25 10.63 5.42
C THR A 123 8.77 10.63 5.06
N PRO A 124 8.23 11.71 4.48
CA PRO A 124 6.82 11.76 4.10
C PRO A 124 6.49 10.67 3.06
N PRO A 125 5.27 10.12 3.10
CA PRO A 125 4.82 9.11 2.14
C PRO A 125 5.00 9.63 0.71
N ARG A 126 5.63 8.85 -0.17
CA ARG A 126 6.00 9.27 -1.53
C ARG A 126 4.88 8.96 -2.52
N ALA A 127 4.13 7.89 -2.26
CA ALA A 127 3.02 7.44 -3.08
C ALA A 127 1.72 8.17 -2.72
N ARG A 128 1.13 8.81 -3.72
CA ARG A 128 -0.23 9.36 -3.62
C ARG A 128 -1.24 8.21 -3.68
N LEU A 129 -2.16 8.19 -2.72
CA LEU A 129 -3.32 7.32 -2.74
C LEU A 129 -4.25 7.66 -3.94
N LEU A 130 -4.47 6.70 -4.82
CA LEU A 130 -5.40 6.76 -5.95
C LEU A 130 -6.83 6.48 -5.47
N ARG A 131 -7.81 7.12 -6.13
CA ARG A 131 -9.26 7.01 -5.84
C ARG A 131 -10.08 7.15 -7.12
N GLY A 132 -11.32 6.70 -7.10
CA GLY A 132 -12.26 6.76 -8.21
C GLY A 132 -11.66 6.23 -9.52
N ALA A 133 -11.88 6.97 -10.60
CA ALA A 133 -11.42 6.60 -11.94
C ALA A 133 -9.90 6.35 -12.04
N GLU A 134 -9.06 7.01 -11.23
CA GLU A 134 -7.62 6.78 -11.25
C GLU A 134 -7.26 5.38 -10.73
N LEU A 135 -7.96 4.91 -9.69
CA LEU A 135 -7.76 3.59 -9.11
C LEU A 135 -8.29 2.50 -10.04
N VAL A 136 -9.48 2.68 -10.61
CA VAL A 136 -10.05 1.75 -11.60
C VAL A 136 -9.13 1.61 -12.80
N THR A 137 -8.67 2.73 -13.36
CA THR A 137 -7.73 2.73 -14.49
C THR A 137 -6.44 2.00 -14.15
N ALA A 138 -5.99 2.07 -12.89
CA ALA A 138 -4.78 1.39 -12.44
C ALA A 138 -4.95 -0.13 -12.36
N VAL A 139 -6.15 -0.66 -12.10
CA VAL A 139 -6.39 -2.11 -11.99
C VAL A 139 -6.92 -2.76 -13.28
N GLN A 140 -7.59 -1.98 -14.12
CA GLN A 140 -8.27 -2.45 -15.33
C GLN A 140 -7.39 -3.33 -16.26
N PRO A 141 -6.09 -3.06 -16.46
CA PRO A 141 -5.27 -3.88 -17.34
C PRO A 141 -5.11 -5.33 -16.86
N TRP A 142 -5.26 -5.62 -15.56
CA TRP A 142 -5.29 -7.00 -15.07
C TRP A 142 -6.40 -7.84 -15.72
N LEU A 143 -7.55 -7.20 -15.99
CA LEU A 143 -8.72 -7.85 -16.61
C LEU A 143 -8.62 -7.98 -18.14
N HIS A 144 -7.90 -7.07 -18.80
CA HIS A 144 -7.98 -6.92 -20.26
C HIS A 144 -6.70 -7.24 -21.01
N LEU A 145 -5.53 -7.11 -20.37
CA LEU A 145 -4.29 -7.57 -20.99
C LEU A 145 -4.32 -9.09 -21.14
N PRO A 146 -3.64 -9.66 -22.13
CA PRO A 146 -3.55 -11.10 -22.25
C PRO A 146 -2.60 -11.68 -21.18
N ASP A 147 -2.75 -12.97 -20.88
CA ASP A 147 -1.97 -13.67 -19.84
C ASP A 147 -0.64 -14.24 -20.36
N ASP A 148 -0.35 -14.09 -21.65
CA ASP A 148 0.76 -14.72 -22.39
C ASP A 148 1.94 -13.78 -22.64
N GLU A 149 2.00 -12.63 -21.96
CA GLU A 149 3.12 -11.70 -22.04
C GLU A 149 4.44 -12.43 -21.70
N PRO A 150 5.47 -12.36 -22.57
CA PRO A 150 6.73 -13.05 -22.34
C PRO A 150 7.38 -12.64 -21.01
N LEU A 151 7.88 -13.64 -20.28
CA LEU A 151 8.65 -13.40 -19.06
C LEU A 151 10.03 -12.80 -19.41
N PRO A 152 10.69 -12.11 -18.45
CA PRO A 152 11.98 -11.49 -18.69
C PRO A 152 13.03 -12.56 -18.98
N GLU A 153 13.74 -12.44 -20.11
CA GLU A 153 14.93 -13.25 -20.31
C GLU A 153 16.06 -12.75 -19.39
N PRO A 154 16.80 -13.67 -18.74
CA PRO A 154 17.92 -13.30 -17.90
C PRO A 154 19.04 -12.70 -18.72
N ALA A 155 19.61 -11.59 -18.24
CA ALA A 155 20.66 -10.84 -18.94
C ALA A 155 21.98 -11.63 -19.13
N LYS A 156 22.21 -12.67 -18.32
CA LYS A 156 23.35 -13.60 -18.39
C LYS A 156 22.93 -14.98 -17.87
N PRO A 157 23.52 -16.08 -18.37
CA PRO A 157 23.32 -17.39 -17.75
C PRO A 157 23.83 -17.34 -16.30
N GLY A 158 22.90 -17.56 -15.36
CA GLY A 158 23.13 -17.53 -13.91
C GLY A 158 22.59 -18.80 -13.24
N ARG A 159 22.33 -18.71 -11.93
CA ARG A 159 21.65 -19.78 -11.18
C ARG A 159 20.32 -20.12 -11.86
N GLN A 160 20.04 -21.41 -12.01
CA GLN A 160 18.73 -21.90 -12.45
C GLN A 160 17.81 -22.07 -11.23
N LEU A 161 16.59 -21.56 -11.32
CA LEU A 161 15.55 -21.78 -10.31
C LEU A 161 14.60 -22.88 -10.76
N GLY A 162 14.17 -23.69 -9.80
CA GLY A 162 13.14 -24.70 -9.96
C GLY A 162 11.91 -24.44 -9.08
N LEU A 163 10.86 -25.25 -9.26
CA LEU A 163 9.64 -25.15 -8.45
C LEU A 163 9.91 -25.28 -6.94
N SER A 164 10.90 -26.09 -6.54
CA SER A 164 11.29 -26.20 -5.12
C SER A 164 11.81 -24.89 -4.52
N ASP A 165 12.41 -24.01 -5.32
CA ASP A 165 12.80 -22.67 -4.85
C ASP A 165 11.56 -21.80 -4.63
N VAL A 166 10.57 -21.90 -5.53
CA VAL A 166 9.28 -21.20 -5.43
C VAL A 166 8.50 -21.67 -4.20
N ASP A 167 8.48 -22.97 -3.92
CA ASP A 167 7.84 -23.53 -2.72
C ASP A 167 8.46 -22.98 -1.43
N ARG A 168 9.79 -22.80 -1.38
CA ARG A 168 10.48 -22.17 -0.24
C ARG A 168 10.09 -20.71 -0.08
N ILE A 169 9.88 -19.99 -1.18
CA ILE A 169 9.38 -18.62 -1.15
C ILE A 169 7.97 -18.59 -0.57
N HIS A 170 7.04 -19.44 -1.04
CA HIS A 170 5.69 -19.54 -0.48
C HIS A 170 5.67 -19.91 1.01
N ALA A 171 6.53 -20.83 1.44
CA ALA A 171 6.67 -21.19 2.85
C ALA A 171 7.14 -20.00 3.71
N THR A 172 8.09 -19.20 3.19
CA THR A 172 8.58 -17.99 3.84
C THR A 172 7.48 -16.91 3.92
N THR A 173 6.75 -16.68 2.82
CA THR A 173 5.60 -15.76 2.78
C THR A 173 4.52 -16.15 3.77
N SER A 174 4.24 -17.45 3.87
CA SER A 174 3.28 -17.99 4.83
C SER A 174 3.72 -17.77 6.28
N ALA A 175 5.02 -17.84 6.57
CA ALA A 175 5.56 -17.52 7.88
C ALA A 175 5.38 -16.03 8.23
N PHE A 176 5.67 -15.12 7.28
CA PHE A 176 5.43 -13.69 7.50
C PHE A 176 3.95 -13.37 7.73
N ARG A 177 3.04 -14.00 6.98
CA ARG A 177 1.60 -13.79 7.15
C ARG A 177 1.11 -14.30 8.51
N ARG A 178 1.61 -15.43 9.01
CA ARG A 178 1.30 -15.89 10.37
C ARG A 178 1.79 -14.90 11.42
N LEU A 179 3.01 -14.40 11.27
CA LEU A 179 3.59 -13.42 12.18
C LEU A 179 2.75 -12.14 12.23
N ASP A 180 2.33 -11.64 11.06
CA ASP A 180 1.44 -10.48 10.90
C ASP A 180 0.09 -10.71 11.59
N ASN A 181 -0.58 -11.84 11.32
CA ASN A 181 -1.86 -12.16 11.93
C ASN A 181 -1.80 -12.31 13.47
N GLU A 182 -0.68 -12.78 14.02
CA GLU A 182 -0.52 -13.02 15.46
C GLU A 182 -0.10 -11.77 16.24
N HIS A 183 0.78 -10.94 15.68
CA HIS A 183 1.46 -9.85 16.41
C HIS A 183 1.27 -8.46 15.78
N GLY A 184 0.64 -8.39 14.59
CA GLY A 184 0.56 -7.19 13.77
C GLY A 184 1.82 -6.98 12.92
N GLY A 185 1.67 -6.24 11.81
CA GLY A 185 2.69 -6.18 10.77
C GLY A 185 3.82 -5.18 10.99
N ALA A 186 3.64 -4.16 11.82
CA ALA A 186 4.54 -3.01 11.84
C ALA A 186 6.01 -3.36 12.11
N LEU A 187 6.28 -4.26 13.07
CA LEU A 187 7.65 -4.61 13.49
C LEU A 187 8.40 -5.47 12.46
N SER A 188 7.69 -6.28 11.67
CA SER A 188 8.28 -7.19 10.68
C SER A 188 8.20 -6.68 9.24
N ARG A 189 7.59 -5.50 9.01
CA ARG A 189 7.34 -4.93 7.68
C ARG A 189 8.60 -4.87 6.82
N LEU A 190 9.69 -4.32 7.35
CA LEU A 190 10.94 -4.16 6.60
C LEU A 190 11.59 -5.50 6.23
N ALA A 191 11.38 -6.56 7.04
CA ALA A 191 11.85 -7.90 6.70
C ALA A 191 11.12 -8.45 5.46
N VAL A 192 9.81 -8.21 5.35
CA VAL A 192 9.01 -8.61 4.18
C VAL A 192 9.40 -7.80 2.95
N VAL A 193 9.62 -6.49 3.09
CA VAL A 193 10.09 -5.63 1.99
C VAL A 193 11.46 -6.09 1.48
N GLY A 194 12.38 -6.45 2.38
CA GLY A 194 13.68 -7.03 2.02
C GLY A 194 13.54 -8.36 1.29
N GLN A 195 12.66 -9.26 1.76
CA GLN A 195 12.39 -10.53 1.07
C GLN A 195 11.79 -10.31 -0.31
N LEU A 196 10.84 -9.37 -0.45
CA LEU A 196 10.25 -9.02 -1.74
C LEU A 196 11.33 -8.50 -2.71
N GLN A 197 12.25 -7.67 -2.22
CA GLN A 197 13.38 -7.17 -3.01
C GLN A 197 14.26 -8.34 -3.51
N GLU A 198 14.65 -9.25 -2.62
CA GLU A 198 15.52 -10.37 -2.95
C GLU A 198 14.86 -11.32 -3.96
N VAL A 199 13.61 -11.72 -3.73
CA VAL A 199 12.89 -12.61 -4.65
C VAL A 199 12.67 -11.94 -6.02
N THR A 200 12.39 -10.64 -6.05
CA THR A 200 12.27 -9.90 -7.31
C THR A 200 13.62 -9.79 -8.03
N HIS A 201 14.72 -9.69 -7.27
CA HIS A 201 16.07 -9.73 -7.82
C HIS A 201 16.38 -11.07 -8.48
N LEU A 202 15.95 -12.18 -7.87
CA LEU A 202 16.04 -13.52 -8.46
C LEU A 202 15.28 -13.61 -9.79
N ALA A 203 14.05 -13.08 -9.85
CA ALA A 203 13.26 -13.03 -11.09
C ALA A 203 13.94 -12.23 -12.23
N ARG A 204 14.85 -11.32 -11.91
CA ARG A 204 15.63 -10.54 -12.88
C ARG A 204 16.90 -11.24 -13.37
N THR A 205 17.51 -12.06 -12.51
CA THR A 205 18.91 -12.50 -12.69
C THR A 205 19.07 -14.00 -12.92
N CYS A 206 18.10 -14.81 -12.51
CA CYS A 206 18.15 -16.27 -12.64
C CYS A 206 17.49 -16.74 -13.94
N THR A 207 17.88 -17.94 -14.38
CA THR A 207 17.20 -18.65 -15.47
C THR A 207 16.10 -19.55 -14.90
N PHE A 208 15.00 -19.73 -15.62
CA PHE A 208 13.89 -20.59 -15.23
C PHE A 208 13.12 -21.07 -16.46
N THR A 209 12.36 -22.16 -16.29
CA THR A 209 11.35 -22.55 -17.28
C THR A 209 10.16 -21.59 -17.23
N GLU A 210 9.36 -21.54 -18.29
CA GLU A 210 8.14 -20.72 -18.33
C GLU A 210 7.23 -20.98 -17.13
N ASP A 211 6.93 -22.25 -16.82
CA ASP A 211 6.05 -22.60 -15.70
C ASP A 211 6.64 -22.19 -14.34
N THR A 212 7.95 -22.39 -14.14
CA THR A 212 8.64 -21.93 -12.92
C THR A 212 8.64 -20.40 -12.81
N GLY A 213 8.83 -19.69 -13.92
CA GLY A 213 8.76 -18.23 -13.96
C GLY A 213 7.37 -17.70 -13.59
N ARG A 214 6.31 -18.30 -14.15
CA ARG A 214 4.93 -17.94 -13.82
C ARG A 214 4.64 -18.20 -12.33
N ALA A 215 5.08 -19.33 -11.79
CA ALA A 215 4.95 -19.64 -10.36
C ALA A 215 5.73 -18.63 -9.49
N LEU A 216 6.94 -18.25 -9.90
CA LEU A 216 7.74 -17.24 -9.21
C LEU A 216 7.03 -15.87 -9.17
N PHE A 217 6.41 -15.44 -10.26
CA PHE A 217 5.62 -14.19 -10.28
C PHE A 217 4.37 -14.26 -9.37
N ALA A 218 3.76 -15.43 -9.20
CA ALA A 218 2.68 -15.61 -8.23
C ALA A 218 3.21 -15.47 -6.79
N ALA A 219 4.38 -16.02 -6.50
CA ALA A 219 5.04 -15.88 -5.20
C ALA A 219 5.45 -14.43 -4.90
N VAL A 220 5.93 -13.68 -5.91
CA VAL A 220 6.20 -12.24 -5.81
C VAL A 220 4.92 -11.47 -5.50
N ALA A 221 3.81 -11.77 -6.19
CA ALA A 221 2.52 -11.15 -5.94
C ALA A 221 2.01 -11.42 -4.51
N GLU A 222 2.20 -12.63 -4.01
CA GLU A 222 1.84 -13.00 -2.64
C GLU A 222 2.68 -12.22 -1.60
N LEU A 223 4.00 -12.13 -1.78
CA LEU A 223 4.87 -11.30 -0.93
C LEU A 223 4.48 -9.83 -0.96
N ALA A 224 4.18 -9.28 -2.15
CA ALA A 224 3.72 -7.91 -2.30
C ALA A 224 2.39 -7.66 -1.59
N SER A 225 1.49 -8.66 -1.54
CA SER A 225 0.25 -8.55 -0.76
C SER A 225 0.50 -8.42 0.74
N VAL A 226 1.47 -9.16 1.28
CA VAL A 226 1.87 -9.10 2.70
C VAL A 226 2.55 -7.77 3.00
N ALA A 227 3.51 -7.34 2.17
CA ALA A 227 4.16 -6.04 2.30
C ALA A 227 3.14 -4.88 2.25
N GLY A 228 2.17 -4.95 1.33
CA GLY A 228 1.11 -3.96 1.20
C GLY A 228 0.20 -3.91 2.42
N TRP A 229 -0.22 -5.06 2.96
CA TRP A 229 -1.09 -5.13 4.13
C TRP A 229 -0.40 -4.65 5.41
N MET A 230 0.85 -5.05 5.64
CA MET A 230 1.62 -4.57 6.80
C MET A 230 1.92 -3.06 6.71
N THR A 231 2.08 -2.53 5.49
CA THR A 231 2.22 -1.09 5.25
C THR A 231 0.90 -0.34 5.47
N HIS A 232 -0.24 -0.99 5.18
CA HIS A 232 -1.56 -0.46 5.48
C HIS A 232 -1.75 -0.31 6.99
N ASP A 233 -1.38 -1.32 7.77
CA ASP A 233 -1.52 -1.32 9.22
C ASP A 233 -0.59 -0.32 9.91
N ALA A 234 0.53 0.03 9.27
CA ALA A 234 1.39 1.15 9.66
C ALA A 234 0.79 2.54 9.36
N GLY A 235 -0.39 2.62 8.72
CA GLY A 235 -1.07 3.87 8.37
C GLY A 235 -0.54 4.57 7.13
N VAL A 236 0.40 3.96 6.40
CA VAL A 236 1.02 4.56 5.19
C VAL A 236 0.23 4.15 3.93
N HIS A 237 -1.04 4.56 3.86
CA HIS A 237 -2.00 4.01 2.89
C HIS A 237 -1.61 4.16 1.41
N GLY A 238 -0.95 5.26 1.03
CA GLY A 238 -0.50 5.47 -0.35
C GLY A 238 0.58 4.47 -0.78
N GLU A 239 1.55 4.18 0.11
CA GLU A 239 2.59 3.17 -0.15
C GLU A 239 2.01 1.76 -0.12
N ALA A 240 1.09 1.50 0.81
CA ALA A 240 0.36 0.24 0.86
C ALA A 240 -0.35 -0.03 -0.48
N GLN A 241 -1.07 0.96 -1.01
CA GLN A 241 -1.76 0.84 -2.31
C GLN A 241 -0.76 0.58 -3.45
N ARG A 242 0.41 1.23 -3.42
CA ARG A 242 1.47 1.01 -4.40
C ARG A 242 1.96 -0.44 -4.39
N TYR A 243 2.24 -1.02 -3.21
CA TYR A 243 2.64 -2.43 -3.10
C TYR A 243 1.56 -3.38 -3.61
N LEU A 244 0.29 -3.13 -3.28
CA LEU A 244 -0.83 -3.94 -3.74
C LEU A 244 -1.01 -3.87 -5.27
N LEU A 245 -0.87 -2.69 -5.87
CA LEU A 245 -0.93 -2.52 -7.33
C LEU A 245 0.25 -3.21 -8.04
N LEU A 246 1.46 -3.12 -7.49
CA LEU A 246 2.63 -3.84 -8.02
C LEU A 246 2.47 -5.36 -7.90
N GLY A 247 1.88 -5.82 -6.78
CA GLY A 247 1.49 -7.22 -6.62
C GLY A 247 0.48 -7.66 -7.68
N LEU A 248 -0.51 -6.82 -8.01
CA LEU A 248 -1.51 -7.13 -9.03
C LEU A 248 -0.88 -7.25 -10.42
N GLN A 249 0.11 -6.40 -10.71
CA GLN A 249 0.90 -6.49 -11.93
C GLN A 249 1.74 -7.77 -11.96
N ALA A 250 2.38 -8.16 -10.85
CA ALA A 250 3.10 -9.44 -10.76
C ALA A 250 2.15 -10.64 -10.92
N ALA A 251 0.96 -10.59 -10.33
CA ALA A 251 -0.08 -11.61 -10.49
C ALA A 251 -0.49 -11.76 -11.96
N LYS A 252 -0.56 -10.66 -12.72
CA LYS A 252 -0.82 -10.75 -14.16
C LYS A 252 0.26 -11.55 -14.90
N GLN A 253 1.51 -11.35 -14.51
CA GLN A 253 2.63 -12.08 -15.10
C GLN A 253 2.73 -13.54 -14.68
N ALA A 254 1.99 -13.97 -13.67
CA ALA A 254 1.85 -15.37 -13.34
C ALA A 254 0.80 -16.10 -14.20
N GLY A 255 0.05 -15.40 -15.06
CA GLY A 255 -1.01 -15.98 -15.88
C GLY A 255 -2.01 -16.78 -15.04
N ARG A 256 -2.24 -18.05 -15.40
CA ARG A 256 -3.15 -18.94 -14.66
C ARG A 256 -2.81 -19.08 -13.16
N HIS A 257 -1.52 -19.10 -12.82
CA HIS A 257 -1.05 -19.23 -11.44
C HIS A 257 -1.36 -17.97 -10.62
N GLY A 258 -1.54 -16.84 -11.29
CA GLY A 258 -1.80 -15.54 -10.68
C GLY A 258 -3.26 -15.19 -10.45
N ALA A 259 -4.22 -15.91 -11.04
CA ALA A 259 -5.62 -15.52 -11.01
C ALA A 259 -6.18 -15.40 -9.58
N GLY A 260 -5.90 -16.40 -8.72
CA GLY A 260 -6.36 -16.39 -7.33
C GLY A 260 -5.75 -15.28 -6.50
N ILE A 261 -4.41 -15.11 -6.57
CA ILE A 261 -3.72 -14.05 -5.83
C ILE A 261 -4.08 -12.66 -6.34
N GLY A 262 -4.33 -12.49 -7.65
CA GLY A 262 -4.84 -11.25 -8.22
C GLY A 262 -6.22 -10.85 -7.66
N GLY A 263 -7.13 -11.82 -7.51
CA GLY A 263 -8.39 -11.61 -6.81
C GLY A 263 -8.22 -11.21 -5.34
N HIS A 264 -7.27 -11.84 -4.63
CA HIS A 264 -6.94 -11.46 -3.26
C HIS A 264 -6.35 -10.04 -3.16
N LEU A 265 -5.48 -9.63 -4.08
CA LEU A 265 -4.91 -8.28 -4.12
C LEU A 265 -5.98 -7.22 -4.38
N LEU A 266 -6.94 -7.49 -5.28
CA LEU A 266 -8.10 -6.62 -5.46
C LEU A 266 -8.99 -6.56 -4.21
N ASN A 267 -9.18 -7.68 -3.51
CA ASN A 267 -9.82 -7.67 -2.19
C ASN A 267 -9.07 -6.78 -1.19
N CYS A 268 -7.74 -6.85 -1.13
CA CYS A 268 -6.95 -5.97 -0.24
C CYS A 268 -7.13 -4.48 -0.60
N LEU A 269 -7.09 -4.14 -1.89
CA LEU A 269 -7.35 -2.79 -2.39
C LEU A 269 -8.78 -2.32 -2.03
N ALA A 270 -9.77 -3.19 -2.20
CA ALA A 270 -11.16 -2.91 -1.86
C ALA A 270 -11.37 -2.72 -0.35
N ARG A 271 -10.74 -3.55 0.49
CA ARG A 271 -10.78 -3.39 1.96
C ARG A 271 -10.15 -2.07 2.38
N GLN A 272 -9.02 -1.70 1.79
CA GLN A 272 -8.40 -0.39 2.02
C GLN A 272 -9.35 0.75 1.62
N ALA A 273 -9.96 0.69 0.44
CA ALA A 273 -10.92 1.71 -0.01
C ALA A 273 -12.14 1.82 0.93
N ASN A 274 -12.72 0.68 1.34
CA ASN A 274 -13.83 0.63 2.27
C ASN A 274 -13.44 1.20 3.66
N HIS A 275 -12.27 0.85 4.19
CA HIS A 275 -11.73 1.37 5.45
C HIS A 275 -11.57 2.90 5.42
N LEU A 276 -11.20 3.46 4.27
CA LEU A 276 -11.02 4.89 4.07
C LEU A 276 -12.32 5.64 3.70
N GLY A 277 -13.47 4.95 3.71
CA GLY A 277 -14.78 5.53 3.42
C GLY A 277 -15.07 5.75 1.93
N HIS A 278 -14.38 5.02 1.04
CA HIS A 278 -14.62 5.01 -0.40
C HIS A 278 -15.33 3.72 -0.80
N ALA A 279 -16.59 3.60 -0.42
CA ALA A 279 -17.38 2.37 -0.58
C ALA A 279 -17.70 2.08 -2.05
N GLU A 280 -17.92 3.10 -2.88
CA GLU A 280 -18.13 2.93 -4.32
C GLU A 280 -16.87 2.38 -5.01
N ASP A 281 -15.70 2.97 -4.74
CA ASP A 281 -14.41 2.48 -5.23
C ASP A 281 -14.17 1.02 -4.80
N ALA A 282 -14.50 0.69 -3.55
CA ALA A 282 -14.37 -0.67 -3.04
C ALA A 282 -15.28 -1.66 -3.77
N LEU A 283 -16.53 -1.28 -4.04
CA LEU A 283 -17.49 -2.11 -4.76
C LEU A 283 -17.02 -2.39 -6.20
N GLU A 284 -16.52 -1.38 -6.92
CA GLU A 284 -15.98 -1.55 -8.27
C GLU A 284 -14.79 -2.52 -8.28
N LEU A 285 -13.90 -2.44 -7.28
CA LEU A 285 -12.77 -3.36 -7.13
C LEU A 285 -13.19 -4.80 -6.83
N VAL A 286 -14.22 -4.98 -5.98
CA VAL A 286 -14.78 -6.31 -5.69
C VAL A 286 -15.41 -6.92 -6.93
N GLN A 287 -16.20 -6.15 -7.69
CA GLN A 287 -16.81 -6.61 -8.92
C GLN A 287 -15.76 -6.96 -9.98
N ALA A 288 -14.70 -6.16 -10.10
CA ALA A 288 -13.54 -6.47 -10.93
C ALA A 288 -12.88 -7.80 -10.51
N ALA A 289 -12.70 -8.02 -9.21
CA ALA A 289 -12.13 -9.26 -8.68
C ALA A 289 -13.00 -10.47 -8.99
N GLN A 290 -14.32 -10.37 -8.75
CA GLN A 290 -15.27 -11.45 -9.06
C GLN A 290 -15.29 -11.76 -10.55
N TYR A 291 -15.31 -10.73 -11.41
CA TYR A 291 -15.27 -10.93 -12.86
C TYR A 291 -13.95 -11.59 -13.29
N GLY A 292 -12.80 -11.12 -12.81
CA GLY A 292 -11.50 -11.67 -13.17
C GLY A 292 -11.27 -13.10 -12.66
N THR A 293 -11.91 -13.47 -11.55
CA THR A 293 -11.79 -14.81 -10.94
C THR A 293 -12.94 -15.76 -11.27
N ARG A 294 -13.90 -15.37 -12.11
CA ARG A 294 -15.11 -16.16 -12.44
C ARG A 294 -14.84 -17.57 -13.00
N LYS A 295 -13.65 -17.81 -13.54
CA LYS A 295 -13.22 -19.11 -14.08
C LYS A 295 -12.62 -20.04 -13.02
N LEU A 296 -12.28 -19.50 -11.84
CA LEU A 296 -11.84 -20.30 -10.70
C LEU A 296 -13.04 -21.02 -10.08
N PRO A 297 -12.84 -22.21 -9.50
CA PRO A 297 -13.90 -22.87 -8.77
C PRO A 297 -14.41 -21.96 -7.64
N PRO A 298 -15.73 -21.99 -7.34
CA PRO A 298 -16.25 -21.36 -6.14
C PRO A 298 -15.58 -21.97 -4.90
N GLY A 299 -15.41 -21.15 -3.87
CA GLY A 299 -14.75 -21.53 -2.63
C GLY A 299 -14.38 -20.29 -1.82
N ARG A 300 -13.34 -20.39 -1.01
CA ARG A 300 -12.97 -19.34 -0.04
C ARG A 300 -12.79 -17.94 -0.63
N LEU A 301 -12.12 -17.81 -1.78
CA LEU A 301 -11.94 -16.51 -2.43
C LEU A 301 -13.27 -15.89 -2.86
N ARG A 302 -14.21 -16.70 -3.37
CA ARG A 302 -15.54 -16.21 -3.74
C ARG A 302 -16.32 -15.78 -2.51
N ALA A 303 -16.27 -16.56 -1.44
CA ALA A 303 -16.93 -16.24 -0.17
C ALA A 303 -16.41 -14.90 0.41
N LEU A 304 -15.10 -14.73 0.42
CA LEU A 304 -14.41 -13.50 0.80
C LEU A 304 -14.89 -12.29 -0.02
N LEU A 305 -14.88 -12.40 -1.35
CA LEU A 305 -15.29 -11.31 -2.24
C LEU A 305 -16.76 -10.94 -2.06
N CYS A 306 -17.67 -11.92 -1.96
CA CYS A 306 -19.08 -11.66 -1.72
C CYS A 306 -19.34 -11.05 -0.32
N SER A 307 -18.54 -11.40 0.69
CA SER A 307 -18.65 -10.80 2.02
C SER A 307 -18.24 -9.32 2.02
N LEU A 308 -17.20 -8.97 1.25
CA LEU A 308 -16.81 -7.58 1.09
C LEU A 308 -17.81 -6.78 0.24
N GLU A 309 -18.40 -7.39 -0.79
CA GLU A 309 -19.51 -6.82 -1.56
C GLU A 309 -20.70 -6.49 -0.64
N ALA A 310 -21.11 -7.44 0.21
CA ALA A 310 -22.17 -7.23 1.18
C ALA A 310 -21.87 -6.03 2.09
N ARG A 311 -20.64 -5.94 2.60
CA ARG A 311 -20.19 -4.80 3.42
C ARG A 311 -20.24 -3.47 2.66
N CYS A 312 -19.87 -3.45 1.38
CA CYS A 312 -19.96 -2.23 0.57
C CYS A 312 -21.42 -1.78 0.42
N HIS A 313 -22.33 -2.69 0.09
CA HIS A 313 -23.77 -2.40 0.01
C HIS A 313 -24.36 -1.97 1.36
N ALA A 314 -23.93 -2.56 2.47
CA ALA A 314 -24.34 -2.15 3.81
C ALA A 314 -23.95 -0.69 4.10
N VAL A 315 -22.73 -0.26 3.71
CA VAL A 315 -22.29 1.13 3.85
C VAL A 315 -23.11 2.07 2.96
N LEU A 316 -23.42 1.65 1.73
CA LEU A 316 -24.19 2.45 0.76
C LEU A 316 -25.71 2.49 1.06
N GLY A 317 -26.21 1.61 1.93
CA GLY A 317 -27.63 1.50 2.26
C GLY A 317 -28.44 0.61 1.32
N ASP A 318 -27.78 -0.14 0.44
CA ASP A 318 -28.41 -1.05 -0.54
C ASP A 318 -28.76 -2.40 0.11
N ILE A 319 -29.75 -2.40 1.02
CA ILE A 319 -30.03 -3.54 1.90
C ILE A 319 -30.32 -4.85 1.15
N ALA A 320 -31.09 -4.79 0.06
CA ALA A 320 -31.42 -5.98 -0.72
C ALA A 320 -30.19 -6.60 -1.40
N GLU A 321 -29.25 -5.75 -1.85
CA GLU A 321 -27.98 -6.19 -2.44
C GLU A 321 -27.07 -6.80 -1.38
N MET A 322 -26.99 -6.17 -0.20
CA MET A 322 -26.27 -6.69 0.97
C MET A 322 -26.72 -8.10 1.32
N GLU A 323 -28.02 -8.33 1.48
CA GLU A 323 -28.57 -9.65 1.85
C GLU A 323 -28.24 -10.72 0.81
N ARG A 324 -28.38 -10.38 -0.49
CA ARG A 324 -28.00 -11.29 -1.57
C ARG A 324 -26.52 -11.63 -1.56
N ALA A 325 -25.66 -10.64 -1.37
CA ALA A 325 -24.21 -10.84 -1.33
C ALA A 325 -23.80 -11.67 -0.11
N THR A 326 -24.42 -11.46 1.06
CA THR A 326 -24.21 -12.28 2.27
C THR A 326 -24.61 -13.74 2.02
N ALA A 327 -25.77 -13.99 1.42
CA ALA A 327 -26.22 -15.35 1.09
C ALA A 327 -25.28 -16.02 0.06
N ALA A 328 -24.79 -15.27 -0.93
CA ALA A 328 -23.82 -15.77 -1.90
C ALA A 328 -22.47 -16.12 -1.25
N ALA A 329 -22.04 -15.33 -0.27
CA ALA A 329 -20.83 -15.60 0.51
C ALA A 329 -20.96 -16.88 1.34
N GLU A 330 -22.08 -17.06 2.04
CA GLU A 330 -22.37 -18.26 2.83
C GLU A 330 -22.39 -19.52 1.96
N ALA A 331 -23.09 -19.46 0.82
CA ALA A 331 -23.15 -20.58 -0.12
C ALA A 331 -21.77 -20.93 -0.70
N ALA A 332 -20.95 -19.92 -1.03
CA ALA A 332 -19.59 -20.15 -1.51
C ALA A 332 -18.66 -20.74 -0.45
N LEU A 333 -18.84 -20.37 0.82
CA LEU A 333 -18.07 -20.93 1.93
C LEU A 333 -18.49 -22.37 2.24
N ALA A 334 -19.79 -22.67 2.20
CA ALA A 334 -20.31 -24.03 2.36
C ALA A 334 -19.85 -24.98 1.24
N ALA A 335 -19.62 -24.46 0.03
CA ALA A 335 -19.09 -25.22 -1.10
C ALA A 335 -17.56 -25.36 -1.09
N ASP A 336 -16.86 -24.72 -0.16
CA ASP A 336 -15.40 -24.76 -0.07
C ASP A 336 -14.93 -26.16 0.36
N SER A 337 -14.25 -26.88 -0.53
CA SER A 337 -13.76 -28.24 -0.26
C SER A 337 -12.58 -28.29 0.72
N GLY A 338 -12.05 -27.14 1.13
CA GLY A 338 -11.04 -26.99 2.17
C GLY A 338 -9.59 -27.25 1.75
N GLU A 339 -9.31 -27.90 0.61
CA GLU A 339 -7.94 -28.31 0.28
C GLU A 339 -7.50 -28.21 -1.20
N PRO A 340 -6.23 -27.81 -1.44
CA PRO A 340 -5.38 -27.03 -0.55
C PRO A 340 -5.83 -25.57 -0.54
N THR A 341 -6.23 -25.05 0.62
CA THR A 341 -6.54 -23.62 0.75
C THR A 341 -5.24 -22.81 0.66
N PRO A 342 -5.13 -21.83 -0.25
CA PRO A 342 -3.97 -20.95 -0.29
C PRO A 342 -3.81 -20.15 1.01
N SER A 343 -2.56 -20.00 1.49
CA SER A 343 -2.17 -19.25 2.70
C SER A 343 -2.82 -17.86 2.80
N TRP A 344 -2.95 -17.17 1.66
CA TRP A 344 -3.52 -15.82 1.58
C TRP A 344 -5.04 -15.75 1.75
N ALA A 345 -5.75 -16.87 1.59
CA ALA A 345 -7.19 -17.00 1.86
C ALA A 345 -7.47 -17.65 3.21
N ALA A 346 -6.48 -18.32 3.83
CA ALA A 346 -6.69 -19.19 4.99
C ALA A 346 -7.31 -18.48 6.22
N TRP A 347 -7.10 -17.17 6.36
CA TRP A 347 -7.65 -16.37 7.46
C TRP A 347 -9.18 -16.17 7.37
N PHE A 348 -9.78 -16.36 6.19
CA PHE A 348 -11.21 -16.18 6.01
C PHE A 348 -11.94 -17.51 6.23
N ASP A 349 -12.41 -17.72 7.44
CA ASP A 349 -13.16 -18.91 7.85
C ASP A 349 -14.62 -18.59 8.20
N ALA A 350 -15.36 -19.57 8.73
CA ALA A 350 -16.74 -19.39 9.15
C ALA A 350 -16.89 -18.32 10.25
N ALA A 351 -15.91 -18.19 11.15
CA ALA A 351 -15.94 -17.18 12.20
C ALA A 351 -15.80 -15.78 11.60
N GLU A 352 -14.83 -15.59 10.70
CA GLU A 352 -14.62 -14.31 10.02
C GLU A 352 -15.79 -13.91 9.12
N PHE A 353 -16.43 -14.89 8.45
CA PHE A 353 -17.68 -14.69 7.72
C PHE A 353 -18.78 -14.15 8.63
N HIS A 354 -19.06 -14.81 9.76
CA HIS A 354 -20.12 -14.38 10.69
C HIS A 354 -19.83 -13.03 11.33
N VAL A 355 -18.56 -12.72 11.63
CA VAL A 355 -18.15 -11.37 12.08
C VAL A 355 -18.48 -10.33 11.03
N THR A 356 -18.14 -10.60 9.76
CA THR A 356 -18.40 -9.68 8.65
C THR A 356 -19.90 -9.49 8.43
N ALA A 357 -20.69 -10.57 8.47
CA ALA A 357 -22.15 -10.51 8.35
C ALA A 357 -22.78 -9.67 9.46
N GLY A 358 -22.34 -9.84 10.71
CA GLY A 358 -22.79 -9.02 11.84
C GLY A 358 -22.45 -7.53 11.68
N VAL A 359 -21.27 -7.20 11.14
CA VAL A 359 -20.90 -5.82 10.79
C VAL A 359 -21.81 -5.26 9.71
N CYS A 360 -22.17 -6.05 8.69
CA CYS A 360 -23.10 -5.62 7.65
C CYS A 360 -24.46 -5.26 8.23
N GLU A 361 -25.03 -6.10 9.09
CA GLU A 361 -26.32 -5.81 9.75
C GLU A 361 -26.25 -4.57 10.65
N PHE A 362 -25.15 -4.38 11.37
CA PHE A 362 -24.93 -3.18 12.17
C PHE A 362 -24.94 -1.91 11.29
N LEU A 363 -24.22 -1.91 10.17
CA LEU A 363 -24.18 -0.79 9.23
C LEU A 363 -25.55 -0.57 8.56
N ALA A 364 -26.25 -1.64 8.20
CA ALA A 364 -27.61 -1.57 7.64
C ALA A 364 -28.62 -0.94 8.60
N ALA A 365 -28.47 -1.15 9.91
CA ALA A 365 -29.34 -0.55 10.92
C ALA A 365 -29.22 0.98 11.00
N GLU A 366 -28.10 1.56 10.57
CA GLU A 366 -27.95 3.03 10.46
C GLU A 366 -28.84 3.62 9.36
N HIS A 367 -29.08 2.85 8.29
CA HIS A 367 -29.92 3.24 7.15
C HIS A 367 -31.39 2.86 7.33
N VAL A 368 -31.67 1.78 8.07
CA VAL A 368 -33.03 1.30 8.36
C VAL A 368 -33.22 1.10 9.86
N PRO A 369 -33.68 2.13 10.60
CA PRO A 369 -33.79 2.09 12.06
C PRO A 369 -34.67 0.95 12.61
N ALA A 370 -35.65 0.48 11.83
CA ALA A 370 -36.50 -0.65 12.20
C ALA A 370 -35.71 -1.95 12.40
N ARG A 371 -34.55 -2.12 11.74
CA ARG A 371 -33.66 -3.27 11.94
C ARG A 371 -32.90 -3.21 13.26
N GLY A 372 -32.57 -2.01 13.74
CA GLY A 372 -31.90 -1.81 15.03
C GLY A 372 -32.72 -2.30 16.23
N ALA A 373 -34.04 -2.35 16.12
CA ALA A 373 -34.95 -2.84 17.17
C ALA A 373 -34.98 -4.38 17.28
N CYS A 374 -34.62 -5.12 16.23
CA CYS A 374 -34.58 -6.59 16.23
C CYS A 374 -33.24 -7.16 16.76
N HIS A 375 -32.24 -6.32 17.03
CA HIS A 375 -30.93 -6.72 17.55
C HIS A 375 -30.74 -6.38 19.03
N HIS A 376 -31.72 -6.74 19.86
CA HIS A 376 -31.41 -7.04 21.26
C HIS A 376 -30.82 -8.44 21.35
N PRO A 377 -29.65 -8.63 22.00
CA PRO A 377 -28.95 -9.90 21.99
C PRO A 377 -29.73 -10.91 22.84
N HIS A 378 -30.51 -11.78 22.19
CA HIS A 378 -30.96 -13.01 22.81
C HIS A 378 -29.75 -13.91 23.02
N ARG A 379 -29.43 -14.18 24.29
CA ARG A 379 -28.49 -15.21 24.75
C ARG A 379 -28.74 -16.53 24.00
N ALA A 380 -27.89 -16.85 23.02
CA ALA A 380 -27.72 -18.21 22.53
C ALA A 380 -26.43 -18.77 23.15
N GLY A 381 -26.60 -19.73 24.05
CA GLY A 381 -25.52 -20.39 24.76
C GLY A 381 -24.73 -21.33 23.86
N HIS A 382 -23.74 -20.81 23.15
CA HIS A 382 -22.60 -21.59 22.69
C HIS A 382 -21.32 -20.92 23.17
N ARG A 383 -20.54 -21.67 23.96
CA ARG A 383 -19.21 -21.26 24.41
C ARG A 383 -18.32 -21.12 23.17
N ALA A 384 -18.13 -19.88 22.71
CA ALA A 384 -17.07 -19.55 21.77
C ALA A 384 -15.71 -19.78 22.45
N PRO A 385 -14.73 -20.46 21.82
CA PRO A 385 -13.36 -20.46 22.30
C PRO A 385 -12.82 -19.03 22.21
N ALA A 386 -12.06 -18.62 23.22
CA ALA A 386 -11.58 -17.25 23.39
C ALA A 386 -10.89 -16.70 22.13
N CYS A 387 -11.52 -15.70 21.48
CA CYS A 387 -10.91 -14.93 20.39
C CYS A 387 -9.63 -14.26 20.88
N ARG A 388 -8.48 -14.68 20.36
CA ARG A 388 -7.25 -13.90 20.36
C ARG A 388 -7.20 -13.10 19.07
N THR A 389 -7.95 -12.01 19.00
CA THR A 389 -7.80 -11.01 17.95
C THR A 389 -7.01 -9.84 18.53
N GLY A 390 -5.88 -9.51 17.90
CA GLY A 390 -5.18 -8.25 18.11
C GLY A 390 -6.12 -7.06 17.87
N PRO A 391 -5.85 -5.90 18.48
CA PRO A 391 -6.78 -4.78 18.50
C PRO A 391 -6.94 -4.21 17.09
N GLN A 392 -8.16 -4.23 16.55
CA GLN A 392 -8.59 -3.37 15.45
C GLN A 392 -8.66 -1.93 15.99
N PRO A 393 -7.78 -0.99 15.58
CA PRO A 393 -7.91 0.41 15.97
C PRO A 393 -8.81 1.13 14.97
N GLY A 394 -9.89 1.76 15.45
CA GLY A 394 -10.52 2.87 14.74
C GLY A 394 -11.96 2.65 14.29
N LEU A 395 -12.88 2.58 15.23
CA LEU A 395 -14.24 3.08 15.04
C LEU A 395 -14.56 4.04 16.19
N ARG A 396 -14.24 5.32 16.01
CA ARG A 396 -14.89 6.40 16.76
C ARG A 396 -15.64 7.28 15.76
N PRO A 397 -16.98 7.39 15.85
CA PRO A 397 -17.72 8.28 14.98
C PRO A 397 -17.41 9.74 15.35
N HIS A 398 -17.02 10.54 14.35
CA HIS A 398 -16.94 11.98 14.46
C HIS A 398 -18.35 12.56 14.70
N ARG A 399 -18.71 12.83 15.96
CA ARG A 399 -19.88 13.67 16.26
C ARG A 399 -19.59 15.11 15.86
N ALA A 400 -20.26 15.58 14.81
CA ALA A 400 -20.38 17.00 14.51
C ALA A 400 -21.04 17.72 15.70
N ARG A 401 -20.34 18.72 16.28
CA ARG A 401 -20.94 19.60 17.29
C ARG A 401 -21.84 20.64 16.60
N PRO A 402 -23.06 20.92 17.11
CA PRO A 402 -23.89 21.97 16.55
C PRO A 402 -23.32 23.36 16.88
N ARG A 403 -23.40 24.26 15.90
CA ARG A 403 -23.02 25.67 16.03
C ARG A 403 -23.99 26.37 16.98
N LEU A 404 -23.51 26.75 18.17
CA LEU A 404 -24.19 27.76 18.98
C LEU A 404 -23.84 29.15 18.45
N ARG A 405 -24.83 29.81 17.85
CA ARG A 405 -24.87 31.27 17.70
C ARG A 405 -25.21 31.87 19.06
N THR A 406 -24.34 32.70 19.62
CA THR A 406 -24.76 33.84 20.44
C THR A 406 -23.80 35.01 20.25
N SER A 407 -24.42 36.14 19.94
CA SER A 407 -23.92 37.49 19.76
C SER A 407 -23.33 38.11 21.03
N GLY A 408 -22.35 38.99 20.84
CA GLY A 408 -22.30 40.29 21.52
C GLY A 408 -21.38 40.42 22.74
N GLY A 409 -20.55 41.46 22.73
CA GLY A 409 -20.15 42.15 23.96
C GLY A 409 -18.65 42.25 24.22
N ALA A 410 -18.06 43.35 23.79
CA ALA A 410 -16.72 43.80 24.17
C ALA A 410 -16.65 44.32 25.62
N ARG A 411 -15.42 44.30 26.17
CA ARG A 411 -14.81 44.98 27.36
C ARG A 411 -14.07 43.91 28.20
N GLY A 412 -12.83 44.05 28.66
CA GLY A 412 -11.91 45.17 28.79
C GLY A 412 -11.15 45.02 30.14
N CYS A 413 -9.82 45.13 30.10
CA CYS A 413 -8.89 45.51 31.19
C CYS A 413 -8.55 44.56 32.37
N GLY A 414 -7.23 44.53 32.67
CA GLY A 414 -6.66 44.59 34.02
C GLY A 414 -5.91 43.33 34.49
N ARG A 415 -4.60 43.20 34.25
CA ARG A 415 -3.44 43.63 35.10
C ARG A 415 -3.09 42.71 36.29
N ARG A 416 -1.81 42.24 36.24
CA ARG A 416 -0.76 42.24 37.30
C ARG A 416 -0.92 41.25 38.46
N ASP A 417 0.10 40.73 39.14
CA ASP A 417 1.59 40.77 39.14
C ASP A 417 1.98 39.59 40.11
N GLU A 418 2.99 38.76 39.86
CA GLU A 418 4.36 38.80 40.44
C GLU A 418 4.72 37.59 41.35
N HIS A 419 6.05 37.36 41.42
CA HIS A 419 6.86 36.49 42.30
C HIS A 419 6.98 34.99 41.94
N SER A 420 8.08 34.53 41.30
CA SER A 420 9.50 34.41 41.73
C SER A 420 9.72 33.49 42.94
N PHE A 421 10.40 32.35 42.74
CA PHE A 421 11.77 32.05 43.21
C PHE A 421 12.14 30.58 42.86
N GLY A 422 13.39 30.38 42.46
CA GLY A 422 13.96 29.10 42.00
C GLY A 422 14.58 28.23 43.12
N PRO A 423 15.76 27.61 42.90
CA PRO A 423 15.89 26.17 42.63
C PRO A 423 16.77 25.42 43.66
N ASP A 424 17.03 24.14 43.37
CA ASP A 424 18.09 23.23 43.86
C ASP A 424 17.65 22.02 44.72
N GLY A 425 18.21 20.85 44.38
CA GLY A 425 18.06 19.62 45.15
C GLY A 425 18.56 18.35 44.45
N LEU A 426 19.88 18.18 44.43
CA LEU A 426 20.63 16.97 44.05
C LEU A 426 20.17 15.69 44.79
N GLY A 427 20.38 14.52 44.15
CA GLY A 427 20.35 13.23 44.85
C GLY A 427 20.54 12.01 43.93
N GLN A 428 21.79 11.59 43.72
CA GLN A 428 22.19 10.31 43.12
C GLN A 428 22.02 9.12 44.10
N LEU A 429 22.11 7.90 43.51
CA LEU A 429 22.47 6.58 44.06
C LEU A 429 21.30 5.60 44.31
N HIS A 430 21.22 4.50 43.55
CA HIS A 430 21.90 3.24 43.90
C HIS A 430 21.75 2.16 42.82
N GLN A 431 22.86 1.49 42.46
CA GLN A 431 22.91 0.18 41.79
C GLN A 431 22.57 -0.96 42.75
N GLY A 432 22.06 -2.09 42.23
CA GLY A 432 22.03 -3.35 42.98
C GLY A 432 21.36 -4.54 42.28
N ARG A 433 22.16 -5.26 41.48
CA ARG A 433 22.05 -6.65 40.99
C ARG A 433 21.07 -7.02 39.87
#